data_AF-A0A2I0SBK8-F1
#
_entry.id   AF-A0A2I0SBK8-F1
#
_cell.length_a   1.000
_cell.length_b   1.000
_cell.length_c   1.000
_cell.angle_alpha   90.00
_cell.angle_beta   90.00
_cell.angle_gamma   90.00
#
_symmetry.space_group_name_H-M   'P 1'
#
loop_
_entity.id
_entity.type
_entity.pdbx_description
1 polymer ?
#
loop_
_entity_poly.entity_id
_entity_poly.type
_entity_poly.pdbx_seq_one_letter_code
_entity_poly.pdbx_strand_id
1 'polypeptide(L)'
;AAAARRTGRATPELRAELGSIGRCTEHSVALTGGGHRGALWALGLLVAAAALDPGAHGPEVTATAKRIAAHADRRAPRRPSRGSSVSAKYGAAGARGEARAGFPHVRRALDALAAARSAGVPEPCARLDALLTIMSTLQDTELLYTGGPHGLRHVQAGARGVLEAGGTSTRAGRSGLAALDDDLHARGWSPGGSGALLAGALFVDALPVTPV
;
A
#
# COMPACT_ATOMS: atom_id res chain seq x y z
N ALA A 1 -9.95 1.44 -14.33
CA ALA A 1 -11.22 2.18 -14.45
C ALA A 1 -12.11 1.65 -15.57
N ALA A 2 -11.71 1.72 -16.85
CA ALA A 2 -12.56 1.29 -17.97
C ALA A 2 -13.10 -0.16 -17.85
N ALA A 3 -12.25 -1.12 -17.48
CA ALA A 3 -12.65 -2.51 -17.24
C ALA A 3 -13.76 -2.64 -16.18
N ALA A 4 -13.61 -1.92 -15.07
CA ALA A 4 -14.59 -1.89 -13.98
C ALA A 4 -15.93 -1.28 -14.46
N ARG A 5 -15.89 -0.13 -15.14
CA ARG A 5 -17.12 0.51 -15.66
C ARG A 5 -17.88 -0.37 -16.65
N ARG A 6 -17.16 -1.09 -17.54
CA ARG A 6 -17.79 -2.02 -18.49
C ARG A 6 -18.43 -3.23 -17.80
N THR A 7 -17.83 -3.73 -16.72
CA THR A 7 -18.32 -4.93 -16.02
C THR A 7 -19.40 -4.61 -14.98
N GLY A 8 -19.37 -3.41 -14.40
CA GLY A 8 -20.40 -2.87 -13.49
C GLY A 8 -20.46 -3.50 -12.10
N ARG A 9 -19.72 -4.59 -11.83
CA ARG A 9 -19.66 -5.24 -10.52
C ARG A 9 -18.35 -6.02 -10.33
N ALA A 10 -18.06 -6.44 -9.11
CA ALA A 10 -16.95 -7.34 -8.83
C ALA A 10 -17.26 -8.75 -9.39
N THR A 11 -16.53 -9.17 -10.42
CA THR A 11 -16.66 -10.51 -11.02
C THR A 11 -15.29 -11.19 -11.21
N PRO A 12 -15.27 -12.52 -11.42
CA PRO A 12 -14.06 -13.23 -11.83
C PRO A 12 -13.43 -12.68 -13.12
N GLU A 13 -14.23 -12.24 -14.08
CA GLU A 13 -13.77 -11.68 -15.36
C GLU A 13 -13.05 -10.35 -15.14
N LEU A 14 -13.64 -9.45 -14.36
CA LEU A 14 -13.00 -8.19 -13.96
C LEU A 14 -11.67 -8.48 -13.26
N ARG A 15 -11.65 -9.43 -12.32
CA ARG A 15 -10.42 -9.78 -11.59
C ARG A 15 -9.33 -10.33 -12.50
N ALA A 16 -9.69 -11.18 -13.47
CA ALA A 16 -8.75 -11.73 -14.44
C ALA A 16 -8.20 -10.66 -15.40
N GLU A 17 -9.05 -9.72 -15.82
CA GLU A 17 -8.65 -8.58 -16.67
C GLU A 17 -7.68 -7.65 -15.92
N LEU A 18 -8.01 -7.27 -14.68
CA LEU A 18 -7.11 -6.47 -13.83
C LEU A 18 -5.77 -7.19 -13.59
N GLY A 19 -5.81 -8.51 -13.42
CA GLY A 19 -4.60 -9.33 -13.31
C GLY A 19 -3.75 -9.26 -14.58
N SER A 20 -4.38 -9.30 -15.76
CA SER A 20 -3.70 -9.17 -17.04
C SER A 20 -3.06 -7.79 -17.22
N ILE A 21 -3.82 -6.73 -16.92
CA ILE A 21 -3.34 -5.34 -16.98
C ILE A 21 -2.13 -5.18 -16.06
N GLY A 22 -2.24 -5.61 -14.80
CA GLY A 22 -1.16 -5.50 -13.82
C GLY A 22 0.13 -6.20 -14.29
N ARG A 23 0.03 -7.41 -14.85
CA ARG A 23 1.20 -8.12 -15.40
C ARG A 23 1.82 -7.42 -16.60
N CYS A 24 1.02 -6.89 -17.51
CA CYS A 24 1.54 -6.11 -18.64
C CYS A 24 2.27 -4.86 -18.15
N THR A 25 1.69 -4.14 -17.18
CA THR A 25 2.33 -2.95 -16.61
C THR A 25 3.63 -3.28 -15.86
N GLU A 26 3.65 -4.35 -15.07
CA GLU A 26 4.88 -4.83 -14.42
C GLU A 26 5.98 -5.14 -15.44
N HIS A 27 5.62 -5.77 -16.57
CA HIS A 27 6.57 -6.05 -17.65
C HIS A 27 7.11 -4.76 -18.28
N SER A 28 6.25 -3.82 -18.64
CA SER A 28 6.66 -2.54 -19.24
C SER A 28 7.55 -1.71 -18.32
N VAL A 29 7.21 -1.61 -17.03
CA VAL A 29 7.99 -0.85 -16.05
C VAL A 29 9.36 -1.49 -15.78
N ALA A 30 9.44 -2.83 -15.81
CA ALA A 30 10.72 -3.53 -15.68
C ALA A 30 11.67 -3.23 -16.84
N LEU A 31 11.16 -3.06 -18.06
CA LEU A 31 11.98 -2.72 -19.24
C LEU A 31 12.63 -1.33 -19.14
N THR A 32 12.04 -0.42 -18.36
CA THR A 32 12.56 0.95 -18.16
C THR A 32 13.38 1.09 -16.88
N GLY A 33 13.81 -0.02 -16.26
CA GLY A 33 14.56 -0.02 -15.00
C GLY A 33 13.76 0.37 -13.77
N GLY A 34 12.43 0.52 -13.88
CA GLY A 34 11.55 0.82 -12.76
C GLY A 34 11.15 -0.45 -11.99
N GLY A 35 10.75 -0.30 -10.73
CA GLY A 35 10.39 -1.44 -9.89
C GLY A 35 9.47 -1.11 -8.73
N HIS A 36 8.15 -1.05 -8.96
CA HIS A 36 7.14 -0.96 -7.90
C HIS A 36 5.98 -1.94 -8.14
N ARG A 37 6.29 -3.25 -8.07
CA ARG A 37 5.31 -4.32 -8.34
C ARG A 37 4.11 -4.28 -7.39
N GLY A 38 4.34 -3.92 -6.12
CA GLY A 38 3.27 -3.81 -5.12
C GLY A 38 2.29 -2.67 -5.37
N ALA A 39 2.79 -1.50 -5.80
CA ALA A 39 1.99 -0.29 -5.98
C ALA A 39 0.97 -0.43 -7.12
N LEU A 40 1.40 -0.99 -8.26
CA LEU A 40 0.55 -1.20 -9.42
C LEU A 40 -0.65 -2.09 -9.10
N TRP A 41 -0.44 -3.10 -8.26
CA TRP A 41 -1.48 -4.05 -7.90
C TRP A 41 -2.49 -3.46 -6.92
N ALA A 42 -2.01 -2.83 -5.84
CA ALA A 42 -2.87 -2.18 -4.85
C ALA A 42 -3.69 -1.06 -5.50
N LEU A 43 -3.03 -0.16 -6.25
CA LEU A 43 -3.66 0.96 -6.92
C LEU A 43 -4.65 0.49 -8.01
N GLY A 44 -4.30 -0.53 -8.80
CA GLY A 44 -5.19 -1.09 -9.82
C GLY A 44 -6.51 -1.61 -9.26
N LEU A 45 -6.48 -2.26 -8.10
CA LEU A 45 -7.68 -2.74 -7.40
C LEU A 45 -8.50 -1.58 -6.80
N LEU A 46 -7.84 -0.61 -6.17
CA LEU A 46 -8.53 0.56 -5.58
C LEU A 46 -9.16 1.45 -6.66
N VAL A 47 -8.47 1.67 -7.78
CA VAL A 47 -9.00 2.39 -8.95
C VAL A 47 -10.17 1.63 -9.57
N ALA A 48 -10.11 0.30 -9.64
CA ALA A 48 -11.24 -0.50 -10.12
C ALA A 48 -12.43 -0.40 -9.17
N ALA A 49 -12.19 -0.43 -7.85
CA ALA A 49 -13.21 -0.30 -6.84
C ALA A 49 -13.92 1.06 -6.89
N ALA A 50 -13.17 2.17 -6.90
CA ALA A 50 -13.72 3.52 -7.06
C ALA A 50 -14.46 3.71 -8.40
N ALA A 51 -14.09 2.97 -9.44
CA ALA A 51 -14.79 3.02 -10.72
C ALA A 51 -16.07 2.16 -10.76
N LEU A 52 -16.19 1.15 -9.89
CA LEU A 52 -17.44 0.37 -9.72
C LEU A 52 -18.47 1.14 -8.90
N ASP A 53 -18.00 1.96 -7.97
CA ASP A 53 -18.86 2.76 -7.09
C ASP A 53 -18.28 4.19 -7.00
N PRO A 54 -18.67 5.08 -7.91
CA PRO A 54 -18.15 6.45 -7.95
C PRO A 54 -18.49 7.30 -6.71
N GLY A 55 -19.48 6.91 -5.91
CA GLY A 55 -19.83 7.55 -4.65
C GLY A 55 -19.06 7.02 -3.45
N ALA A 56 -18.38 5.87 -3.61
CA ALA A 56 -17.66 5.23 -2.52
C ALA A 56 -16.46 6.05 -2.06
N HIS A 57 -16.30 6.15 -0.74
CA HIS A 57 -15.19 6.87 -0.11
C HIS A 57 -14.56 6.06 1.02
N GLY A 58 -13.27 6.28 1.26
CA GLY A 58 -12.52 5.67 2.35
C GLY A 58 -12.74 4.15 2.50
N PRO A 59 -13.40 3.68 3.60
CA PRO A 59 -13.67 2.27 3.83
C PRO A 59 -14.45 1.56 2.71
N GLU A 60 -15.39 2.23 2.05
CA GLU A 60 -16.26 1.63 1.03
C GLU A 60 -15.46 1.19 -0.21
N VAL A 61 -14.48 2.01 -0.62
CA VAL A 61 -13.56 1.69 -1.72
C VAL A 61 -12.74 0.45 -1.35
N THR A 62 -12.21 0.38 -0.13
CA THR A 62 -11.42 -0.79 0.32
C THR A 62 -12.28 -2.06 0.43
N ALA A 63 -13.55 -1.93 0.82
CA ALA A 63 -14.51 -3.02 0.86
C ALA A 63 -14.87 -3.54 -0.54
N THR A 64 -15.05 -2.64 -1.50
CA THR A 64 -15.26 -3.02 -2.91
C THR A 64 -14.00 -3.68 -3.49
N ALA A 65 -12.82 -3.15 -3.20
CA ALA A 65 -11.57 -3.76 -3.62
C ALA A 65 -11.36 -5.16 -3.02
N LYS A 66 -11.79 -5.38 -1.77
CA LYS A 66 -11.86 -6.70 -1.14
C LYS A 66 -12.74 -7.67 -1.93
N ARG A 67 -13.95 -7.24 -2.35
CA ARG A 67 -14.85 -8.06 -3.18
C ARG A 67 -14.20 -8.46 -4.50
N ILE A 68 -13.51 -7.54 -5.17
CA ILE A 68 -12.73 -7.85 -6.39
C ILE A 68 -11.62 -8.86 -6.08
N ALA A 69 -10.86 -8.66 -5.00
CA ALA A 69 -9.72 -9.50 -4.63
C ALA A 69 -10.11 -10.90 -4.11
N ALA A 70 -11.36 -11.09 -3.70
CA ALA A 70 -11.90 -12.40 -3.30
C ALA A 70 -12.00 -13.37 -4.49
N HIS A 71 -12.13 -12.85 -5.72
CA HIS A 71 -12.09 -13.69 -6.91
C HIS A 71 -10.67 -14.18 -7.21
N ALA A 72 -10.57 -15.41 -7.70
CA ALA A 72 -9.31 -15.96 -8.19
C ALA A 72 -8.97 -15.40 -9.58
N ASP A 73 -7.69 -15.07 -9.79
CA ASP A 73 -7.18 -14.78 -11.12
C ASP A 73 -6.77 -16.08 -11.80
N ARG A 74 -7.67 -16.64 -12.62
CA ARG A 74 -7.44 -17.88 -13.36
C ARG A 74 -6.27 -17.80 -14.36
N ARG A 75 -5.83 -16.59 -14.70
CA ARG A 75 -4.71 -16.32 -15.61
C ARG A 75 -3.42 -16.00 -14.86
N ALA A 76 -3.40 -16.13 -13.53
CA ALA A 76 -2.19 -15.91 -12.74
C ALA A 76 -1.11 -16.93 -13.12
N PRO A 77 0.16 -16.50 -13.29
CA PRO A 77 1.27 -17.41 -13.54
C PRO A 77 1.38 -18.46 -12.44
N ARG A 78 1.70 -19.70 -12.84
CA ARG A 78 1.97 -20.80 -11.90
C ARG A 78 3.29 -20.62 -11.15
N ARG A 79 4.23 -19.87 -11.72
CA ARG A 79 5.52 -19.57 -11.08
C ARG A 79 5.34 -18.53 -9.97
N PRO A 80 5.87 -18.76 -8.75
CA PRO A 80 5.78 -17.77 -7.68
C PRO A 80 6.57 -16.51 -8.05
N SER A 81 5.98 -15.34 -7.79
CA SER A 81 6.69 -14.07 -7.81
C SER A 81 7.60 -13.94 -6.59
N ARG A 82 8.61 -13.05 -6.67
CA ARG A 82 9.48 -12.71 -5.53
C ARG A 82 8.67 -12.43 -4.26
N GLY A 83 7.65 -11.57 -4.35
CA GLY A 83 6.78 -11.23 -3.23
C GLY A 83 6.04 -12.44 -2.66
N SER A 84 5.52 -13.33 -3.52
CA SER A 84 4.85 -14.55 -3.06
C SER A 84 5.79 -15.58 -2.42
N SER A 85 7.03 -15.71 -2.92
CA SER A 85 8.04 -16.57 -2.30
C SER A 85 8.45 -16.05 -0.92
N VAL A 86 8.63 -14.73 -0.79
CA VAL A 86 8.94 -14.08 0.50
C VAL A 86 7.77 -14.20 1.48
N SER A 87 6.54 -14.01 0.99
CA SER A 87 5.31 -14.19 1.77
C SER A 87 5.23 -15.62 2.32
N ALA A 88 5.46 -16.62 1.47
CA ALA A 88 5.47 -18.03 1.88
C ALA A 88 6.60 -18.34 2.88
N LYS A 89 7.81 -17.79 2.66
CA LYS A 89 8.97 -18.02 3.53
C LYS A 89 8.79 -17.47 4.95
N TYR A 90 8.20 -16.27 5.08
CA TYR A 90 8.14 -15.55 6.36
C TYR A 90 6.73 -15.45 6.95
N GLY A 91 5.72 -16.06 6.32
CA GLY A 91 4.33 -15.98 6.78
C GLY A 91 3.70 -14.59 6.60
N ALA A 92 4.29 -13.73 5.76
CA ALA A 92 3.75 -12.41 5.49
C ALA A 92 2.52 -12.49 4.59
N ALA A 93 1.50 -11.68 4.89
CA ALA A 93 0.28 -11.60 4.09
C ALA A 93 0.58 -11.21 2.63
N GLY A 94 1.58 -10.32 2.46
CA GLY A 94 1.96 -9.74 1.17
C GLY A 94 0.83 -8.93 0.53
N ALA A 95 1.06 -8.44 -0.69
CA ALA A 95 0.08 -7.62 -1.40
C ALA A 95 -1.28 -8.32 -1.56
N ARG A 96 -1.29 -9.62 -1.89
CA ARG A 96 -2.52 -10.40 -2.06
C ARG A 96 -3.33 -10.52 -0.76
N GLY A 97 -2.64 -10.73 0.37
CA GLY A 97 -3.27 -10.79 1.68
C GLY A 97 -3.89 -9.45 2.07
N GLU A 98 -3.18 -8.33 1.81
CA GLU A 98 -3.70 -6.98 2.04
C GLU A 98 -5.04 -6.76 1.33
N ALA A 99 -5.12 -7.00 0.02
CA ALA A 99 -6.38 -6.76 -0.69
C ALA A 99 -7.50 -7.72 -0.28
N ARG A 100 -7.19 -9.00 0.01
CA ARG A 100 -8.19 -9.96 0.52
C ARG A 100 -8.72 -9.55 1.90
N ALA A 101 -7.91 -8.86 2.69
CA ALA A 101 -8.30 -8.29 3.97
C ALA A 101 -8.98 -6.91 3.83
N GLY A 102 -9.12 -6.37 2.62
CA GLY A 102 -9.66 -5.02 2.39
C GLY A 102 -8.69 -3.93 2.84
N PHE A 103 -7.41 -4.08 2.48
CA PHE A 103 -6.33 -3.11 2.69
C PHE A 103 -6.32 -2.49 4.10
N PRO A 104 -6.12 -3.30 5.16
CA PRO A 104 -6.08 -2.81 6.53
C PRO A 104 -5.07 -1.68 6.74
N HIS A 105 -3.91 -1.71 6.07
CA HIS A 105 -2.90 -0.66 6.19
C HIS A 105 -3.28 0.62 5.43
N VAL A 106 -4.05 0.53 4.33
CA VAL A 106 -4.62 1.72 3.69
C VAL A 106 -5.61 2.39 4.64
N ARG A 107 -6.49 1.62 5.29
CA ARG A 107 -7.44 2.17 6.27
C ARG A 107 -6.73 2.84 7.44
N ARG A 108 -5.69 2.20 8.02
CA ARG A 108 -4.86 2.81 9.07
C ARG A 108 -4.20 4.12 8.63
N ALA A 109 -3.73 4.20 7.39
CA ALA A 109 -3.14 5.41 6.85
C ALA A 109 -4.18 6.53 6.66
N LEU A 110 -5.40 6.20 6.22
CA LEU A 110 -6.53 7.15 6.15
C LEU A 110 -6.89 7.69 7.55
N ASP A 111 -6.96 6.80 8.54
CA ASP A 111 -7.21 7.19 9.93
C ASP A 111 -6.11 8.12 10.46
N ALA A 112 -4.84 7.81 10.17
CA ALA A 112 -3.70 8.65 10.55
C ALA A 112 -3.73 10.03 9.88
N LEU A 113 -4.07 10.10 8.58
CA LEU A 113 -4.24 11.36 7.85
C LEU A 113 -5.35 12.21 8.46
N ALA A 114 -6.51 11.60 8.73
CA ALA A 114 -7.64 12.30 9.33
C ALA A 114 -7.29 12.84 10.72
N ALA A 115 -6.68 12.02 11.59
CA ALA A 115 -6.26 12.43 12.93
C ALA A 115 -5.23 13.57 12.90
N ALA A 116 -4.23 13.48 12.01
CA ALA A 116 -3.21 14.53 11.85
C ALA A 116 -3.84 15.86 11.41
N ARG A 117 -4.77 15.83 10.44
CA ARG A 117 -5.48 17.03 9.97
C ARG A 117 -6.35 17.64 11.07
N SER A 118 -7.07 16.83 11.84
CA SER A 118 -7.84 17.29 13.00
C SER A 118 -6.96 17.93 14.07
N ALA A 119 -5.70 17.50 14.19
CA ALA A 119 -4.71 18.09 15.08
C ALA A 119 -3.98 19.32 14.49
N GLY A 120 -4.35 19.77 13.28
CA GLY A 120 -3.71 20.92 12.62
C GLY A 120 -2.29 20.64 12.11
N VAL A 121 -1.91 19.36 11.96
CA VAL A 121 -0.61 18.98 11.42
C VAL A 121 -0.54 19.35 9.94
N PRO A 122 0.56 19.99 9.48
CA PRO A 122 0.75 20.28 8.06
C PRO A 122 0.68 19.03 7.18
N GLU A 123 0.04 19.13 6.03
CA GLU A 123 -0.22 18.00 5.12
C GLU A 123 1.03 17.17 4.77
N PRO A 124 2.22 17.75 4.49
CA PRO A 124 3.43 16.95 4.25
C PRO A 124 3.81 16.06 5.45
N CYS A 125 3.65 16.57 6.68
CA CYS A 125 3.92 15.80 7.89
C CYS A 125 2.86 14.71 8.09
N ALA A 126 1.57 15.02 7.85
CA ALA A 126 0.49 14.03 7.93
C ALA A 126 0.74 12.83 7.00
N ARG A 127 1.22 13.07 5.77
CA ARG A 127 1.55 12.01 4.81
C ARG A 127 2.75 11.17 5.22
N LEU A 128 3.78 11.79 5.81
CA LEU A 128 4.93 11.08 6.36
C LEU A 128 4.54 10.24 7.58
N ASP A 129 3.72 10.78 8.48
CA ASP A 129 3.24 10.05 9.66
C ASP A 129 2.31 8.88 9.26
N ALA A 130 1.52 9.04 8.20
CA ALA A 130 0.75 7.94 7.61
C ALA A 130 1.65 6.85 7.01
N LEU A 131 2.75 7.22 6.33
CA LEU A 131 3.75 6.26 5.84
C LEU A 131 4.39 5.49 7.00
N LEU A 132 4.83 6.20 8.05
CA LEU A 132 5.43 5.62 9.24
C LEU A 132 4.45 4.70 9.97
N THR A 133 3.16 5.05 9.99
CA THR A 133 2.09 4.19 10.53
C THR A 133 2.04 2.85 9.79
N ILE A 134 2.10 2.86 8.46
CA ILE A 134 2.18 1.62 7.67
C ILE A 134 3.48 0.86 7.96
N MET A 135 4.62 1.55 7.90
CA MET A 135 5.96 0.96 8.14
C MET A 135 6.07 0.30 9.51
N SER A 136 5.41 0.84 10.55
CA SER A 136 5.48 0.33 11.92
C SER A 136 4.77 -1.02 12.14
N THR A 137 3.94 -1.46 11.19
CA THR A 137 3.09 -2.66 11.34
C THR A 137 3.08 -3.60 10.15
N LEU A 138 3.37 -3.12 8.94
CA LEU A 138 3.35 -3.94 7.74
C LEU A 138 4.52 -4.94 7.76
N GLN A 139 4.23 -6.20 7.44
CA GLN A 139 5.26 -7.18 7.08
C GLN A 139 5.67 -6.99 5.62
N ASP A 140 6.46 -5.94 5.36
CA ASP A 140 6.83 -5.54 4.01
C ASP A 140 7.67 -6.62 3.32
N THR A 141 7.13 -7.23 2.27
CA THR A 141 7.79 -8.31 1.52
C THR A 141 8.98 -7.83 0.69
N GLU A 142 9.06 -6.54 0.33
CA GLU A 142 10.24 -6.01 -0.34
C GLU A 142 11.39 -5.84 0.65
N LEU A 143 11.10 -5.34 1.84
CA LEU A 143 12.07 -5.22 2.93
C LEU A 143 12.50 -6.59 3.48
N LEU A 144 11.57 -7.52 3.67
CA LEU A 144 11.88 -8.90 4.07
C LEU A 144 12.78 -9.62 3.06
N TYR A 145 12.73 -9.22 1.79
CA TYR A 145 13.64 -9.77 0.79
C TYR A 145 15.06 -9.19 0.93
N THR A 146 15.20 -7.90 1.18
CA THR A 146 16.51 -7.21 1.22
C THR A 146 17.18 -7.28 2.59
N GLY A 147 16.46 -6.94 3.65
CA GLY A 147 16.95 -6.88 5.03
C GLY A 147 16.53 -8.06 5.92
N GLY A 148 15.69 -8.97 5.42
CA GLY A 148 15.19 -10.11 6.20
C GLY A 148 14.34 -9.70 7.41
N PRO A 149 14.02 -10.65 8.30
CA PRO A 149 13.23 -10.37 9.51
C PRO A 149 13.88 -9.35 10.45
N HIS A 150 15.22 -9.32 10.51
CA HIS A 150 15.94 -8.32 11.30
C HIS A 150 15.72 -6.91 10.74
N GLY A 151 15.94 -6.70 9.45
CA GLY A 151 15.69 -5.41 8.80
C GLY A 151 14.24 -4.96 8.92
N LEU A 152 13.28 -5.89 8.80
CA LEU A 152 11.86 -5.59 9.03
C LEU A 152 11.61 -5.03 10.44
N ARG A 153 12.09 -5.73 11.47
CA ARG A 153 11.91 -5.28 12.87
C ARG A 153 12.59 -3.95 13.13
N HIS A 154 13.77 -3.74 12.56
CA HIS A 154 14.53 -2.50 12.67
C HIS A 154 13.74 -1.31 12.10
N VAL A 155 13.22 -1.44 10.88
CA VAL A 155 12.37 -0.41 10.25
C VAL A 155 11.08 -0.18 11.03
N GLN A 156 10.42 -1.24 11.50
CA GLN A 156 9.20 -1.12 12.30
C GLN A 156 9.44 -0.37 13.61
N ALA A 157 10.56 -0.66 14.29
CA ALA A 157 10.95 0.02 15.52
C ALA A 157 11.32 1.49 15.27
N GLY A 158 12.10 1.76 14.22
CA GLY A 158 12.46 3.13 13.83
C GLY A 158 11.22 3.97 13.51
N ALA A 159 10.31 3.45 12.69
CA ALA A 159 9.08 4.15 12.34
C ALA A 159 8.21 4.44 13.58
N ARG A 160 8.11 3.47 14.50
CA ARG A 160 7.40 3.65 15.77
C ARG A 160 8.05 4.71 16.65
N GLY A 161 9.38 4.72 16.75
CA GLY A 161 10.12 5.73 17.51
C GLY A 161 9.88 7.16 17.01
N VAL A 162 9.75 7.35 15.69
CA VAL A 162 9.40 8.67 15.12
C VAL A 162 7.98 9.10 15.52
N LEU A 163 7.02 8.18 15.46
CA LEU A 163 5.64 8.45 15.87
C LEU A 163 5.54 8.74 17.37
N GLU A 164 6.22 7.95 18.21
CA GLU A 164 6.29 8.13 19.67
C GLU A 164 6.99 9.43 20.07
N ALA A 165 7.92 9.93 19.26
CA ALA A 165 8.54 11.25 19.42
C ALA A 165 7.62 12.44 19.06
N GLY A 166 6.33 12.17 18.77
CA GLY A 166 5.31 13.16 18.44
C GLY A 166 5.08 13.37 16.95
N GLY A 167 5.60 12.49 16.10
CA GLY A 167 5.44 12.58 14.65
C GLY A 167 6.28 13.70 14.02
N THR A 168 6.26 13.73 12.69
CA THR A 168 7.16 14.56 11.86
C THR A 168 6.85 16.06 11.90
N SER A 169 5.74 16.45 12.51
CA SER A 169 5.43 17.84 12.81
C SER A 169 6.29 18.42 13.95
N THR A 170 6.87 17.57 14.80
CA THR A 170 7.71 17.98 15.93
C THR A 170 9.19 17.99 15.58
N ARG A 171 10.00 18.73 16.35
CA ARG A 171 11.47 18.71 16.17
C ARG A 171 12.07 17.33 16.42
N ALA A 172 11.61 16.64 17.46
CA ALA A 172 12.10 15.31 17.82
C ALA A 172 11.75 14.28 16.74
N GLY A 173 10.50 14.25 16.26
CA GLY A 173 10.10 13.36 15.17
C GLY A 173 10.82 13.64 13.86
N ARG A 174 11.06 14.91 13.48
CA ARG A 174 11.89 15.22 12.28
C ARG A 174 13.31 14.69 12.39
N SER A 175 13.95 14.88 13.53
CA SER A 175 15.29 14.34 13.77
C SER A 175 15.30 12.81 13.73
N GLY A 176 14.28 12.17 14.32
CA GLY A 176 14.11 10.71 14.24
C GLY A 176 13.89 10.21 12.82
N LEU A 177 13.09 10.91 12.01
CA LEU A 177 12.87 10.56 10.60
C LEU A 177 14.15 10.67 9.78
N ALA A 178 14.90 11.76 9.95
CA ALA A 178 16.18 11.94 9.25
C ALA A 178 17.18 10.83 9.63
N ALA A 179 17.30 10.51 10.92
CA ALA A 179 18.16 9.42 11.38
C ALA A 179 17.73 8.05 10.84
N LEU A 180 16.41 7.79 10.78
CA LEU A 180 15.89 6.58 10.16
C LEU A 180 16.22 6.54 8.66
N ASP A 181 15.97 7.63 7.94
CA ASP A 181 16.24 7.72 6.49
C ASP A 181 17.73 7.49 6.18
N ASP A 182 18.64 8.14 6.92
CA ASP A 182 20.09 7.98 6.78
C ASP A 182 20.51 6.51 7.01
N ASP A 183 19.96 5.86 8.04
CA ASP A 183 20.25 4.46 8.35
C ASP A 183 19.74 3.51 7.25
N LEU A 184 18.54 3.75 6.69
CA LEU A 184 18.01 2.95 5.59
C LEU A 184 18.83 3.12 4.30
N HIS A 185 19.26 4.35 4.01
CA HIS A 185 20.16 4.63 2.89
C HIS A 185 21.51 3.91 3.05
N ALA A 186 22.13 4.01 4.24
CA ALA A 186 23.41 3.35 4.52
C ALA A 186 23.34 1.82 4.35
N ARG A 187 22.17 1.23 4.60
CA ARG A 187 21.92 -0.22 4.48
C ARG A 187 21.40 -0.64 3.10
N GLY A 188 21.07 0.29 2.22
CA GLY A 188 20.40 0.02 0.94
C GLY A 188 19.02 -0.62 1.14
N TRP A 189 18.32 -0.27 2.22
CA TRP A 189 16.99 -0.81 2.53
C TRP A 189 15.90 0.14 2.07
N SER A 190 14.82 -0.41 1.50
CA SER A 190 13.67 0.36 1.07
C SER A 190 12.37 -0.38 1.43
N PRO A 191 11.46 0.23 2.21
CA PRO A 191 10.14 -0.31 2.53
C PRO A 191 9.14 -0.03 1.39
N GLY A 192 9.41 -0.60 0.22
CA GLY A 192 8.64 -0.32 -0.99
C GLY A 192 7.18 -0.80 -0.94
N GLY A 193 6.88 -1.83 -0.17
CA GLY A 193 5.51 -2.27 0.10
C GLY A 193 4.72 -1.24 0.92
N SER A 194 5.35 -0.61 1.90
CA SER A 194 4.75 0.49 2.66
C SER A 194 4.46 1.71 1.78
N GLY A 195 5.41 2.10 0.92
CA GLY A 195 5.21 3.19 -0.04
C GLY A 195 4.07 2.92 -1.02
N ALA A 196 3.95 1.67 -1.51
CA ALA A 196 2.84 1.24 -2.36
C ALA A 196 1.46 1.39 -1.69
N LEU A 197 1.36 1.06 -0.40
CA LEU A 197 0.12 1.19 0.36
C LEU A 197 -0.19 2.64 0.70
N LEU A 198 0.82 3.47 0.97
CA LEU A 198 0.64 4.91 1.12
C LEU A 198 0.05 5.51 -0.16
N ALA A 199 0.60 5.16 -1.33
CA ALA A 199 0.07 5.65 -2.60
C ALA A 199 -1.41 5.25 -2.78
N GLY A 200 -1.78 4.03 -2.37
CA GLY A 200 -3.17 3.59 -2.34
C GLY A 200 -4.05 4.40 -1.37
N ALA A 201 -3.54 4.73 -0.19
CA ALA A 201 -4.25 5.56 0.78
C ALA A 201 -4.46 6.98 0.28
N LEU A 202 -3.41 7.62 -0.27
CA LEU A 202 -3.51 8.96 -0.86
C LEU A 202 -4.47 9.00 -2.05
N PHE A 203 -4.50 7.93 -2.87
CA PHE A 203 -5.49 7.83 -3.94
C PHE A 203 -6.92 7.81 -3.38
N VAL A 204 -7.19 6.97 -2.38
CA VAL A 204 -8.53 6.86 -1.78
C VAL A 204 -8.93 8.15 -1.07
N ASP A 205 -7.99 8.79 -0.37
CA ASP A 205 -8.19 10.06 0.33
C ASP A 205 -8.51 11.23 -0.62
N ALA A 206 -7.94 11.21 -1.83
CA ALA A 206 -8.16 12.23 -2.85
C ALA A 206 -9.47 12.05 -3.64
N LEU A 207 -10.22 10.97 -3.41
CA LEU A 207 -11.52 10.78 -4.06
C LEU A 207 -12.52 11.83 -3.55
N PRO A 208 -13.32 12.44 -4.45
CA PRO A 208 -14.27 13.46 -4.05
C PRO A 208 -15.33 12.84 -3.14
N VAL A 209 -15.59 13.49 -2.00
CA VAL A 209 -16.80 13.22 -1.21
C VAL A 209 -17.94 13.86 -1.99
N THR A 210 -18.77 13.07 -2.65
CA THR A 210 -20.00 13.60 -3.25
C THR A 210 -20.98 13.82 -2.10
N PRO A 211 -21.38 15.06 -1.77
CA PRO A 211 -22.41 15.26 -0.76
C PRO A 211 -23.70 14.57 -1.25
N VAL A 212 -24.25 13.71 -0.40
CA VAL A 212 -25.57 13.07 -0.58
C VAL A 212 -26.67 14.12 -0.48
#